data_AF-R7SSR4-F1
#
_entry.id   AF-R7SSR4-F1
#
_cell.length_a   1.000
_cell.length_b   1.000
_cell.length_c   1.000
_cell.angle_alpha   90.00
_cell.angle_beta   90.00
_cell.angle_gamma   90.00
#
_symmetry.space_group_name_H-M   'P 1'
#
loop_
_entity.id
_entity.type
_entity.pdbx_description
1 polymer ?
#
loop_
_entity_poly.entity_id
_entity_poly.type
_entity_poly.pdbx_seq_one_letter_code
_entity_poly.pdbx_strand_id
1 'polypeptide(L)'
;MAALTIETGVYFIQNAGTGTVLDLTLGSNANGTKVQGFTKHELNDVWVSAQLWIIAQVPGTDEYTIQNANSRTYLDLTGSTSLATERNGTPLIGFEPTGNPNQR
;
A
#
# COMPACT_ATOMS: atom_id res chain seq x y z
N MET A 1 -21.11 -6.34 17.78
CA MET A 1 -20.63 -5.10 17.13
C MET A 1 -20.32 -5.45 15.70
N ALA A 2 -20.87 -4.75 14.71
CA ALA A 2 -20.43 -4.96 13.33
C ALA A 2 -18.98 -4.52 13.22
N ALA A 3 -18.12 -5.35 12.63
CA ALA A 3 -16.78 -4.93 12.26
C ALA A 3 -16.91 -3.76 11.28
N LEU A 4 -16.16 -2.68 11.52
CA LEU A 4 -16.12 -1.55 10.60
C LEU A 4 -15.34 -2.00 9.36
N THR A 5 -16.05 -2.36 8.30
CA THR A 5 -15.44 -2.64 6.99
C THR A 5 -15.02 -1.32 6.36
N ILE A 6 -13.75 -1.23 5.91
CA ILE A 6 -13.32 -0.13 5.03
C ILE A 6 -13.97 -0.36 3.66
N GLU A 7 -14.72 0.62 3.19
CA GLU A 7 -15.29 0.59 1.84
C GLU A 7 -14.18 0.54 0.79
N THR A 8 -14.42 -0.14 -0.32
CA THR A 8 -13.46 -0.13 -1.43
C THR A 8 -13.35 1.29 -1.99
N GLY A 9 -12.14 1.84 -2.02
CA GLY A 9 -11.95 3.24 -2.40
C GLY A 9 -10.49 3.66 -2.52
N VAL A 10 -10.28 4.93 -2.85
CA VAL A 10 -8.95 5.55 -2.96
C VAL A 10 -8.70 6.40 -1.72
N TYR A 11 -7.59 6.12 -1.03
CA TYR A 11 -7.26 6.72 0.26
C TYR A 11 -5.83 7.28 0.27
N PHE A 12 -5.62 8.30 1.09
CA PHE A 12 -4.32 8.52 1.70
C PHE A 12 -4.20 7.64 2.94
N ILE A 13 -3.01 7.09 3.18
CA ILE A 13 -2.66 6.42 4.44
C ILE A 13 -1.71 7.35 5.19
N GLN A 14 -2.19 8.01 6.25
CA GLN A 14 -1.47 9.09 6.92
C GLN A 14 -0.94 8.67 8.29
N ASN A 15 0.33 8.98 8.56
CA ASN A 15 0.85 8.98 9.92
C ASN A 15 0.30 10.19 10.68
N ALA A 16 -0.51 9.93 11.71
CA ALA A 16 -1.16 11.00 12.48
C ALA A 16 -0.17 11.86 13.30
N GLY A 17 0.98 11.31 13.69
CA GLY A 17 1.98 12.01 14.51
C GLY A 17 2.83 12.99 13.70
N THR A 18 3.16 12.66 12.46
CA THR A 18 4.04 13.47 11.60
C THR A 18 3.29 14.22 10.50
N GLY A 19 2.07 13.79 10.15
CA GLY A 19 1.32 14.29 9.01
C GLY A 19 1.81 13.78 7.64
N THR A 20 2.87 12.98 7.59
CA THR A 20 3.35 12.35 6.35
C THR A 20 2.41 11.23 5.90
N VAL A 21 2.34 10.99 4.60
CA VAL A 21 1.52 9.93 4.00
C VAL A 21 2.38 8.82 3.39
N LEU A 22 1.80 7.64 3.22
CA LEU A 22 2.43 6.51 2.54
C LEU A 22 2.63 6.85 1.06
N ASP A 23 3.86 6.75 0.61
CA ASP A 23 4.35 7.16 -0.70
C ASP A 23 5.09 5.99 -1.35
N LEU A 24 4.74 5.68 -2.61
CA LEU A 24 5.56 4.80 -3.45
C LEU A 24 6.54 5.67 -4.23
N THR A 25 7.84 5.46 -4.05
CA THR A 25 8.87 6.36 -4.60
C THR A 25 8.68 6.59 -6.11
N LEU A 26 8.47 7.86 -6.49
CA LEU A 26 8.19 8.32 -7.86
C LEU A 26 6.96 7.68 -8.53
N GLY A 27 6.10 7.00 -7.76
CA GLY A 27 4.98 6.22 -8.28
C GLY A 27 5.42 5.12 -9.25
N SER A 28 6.65 4.62 -9.14
CA SER A 28 7.23 3.66 -10.09
C SER A 28 6.54 2.29 -10.02
N ASN A 29 6.34 1.65 -11.16
CA ASN A 29 5.84 0.28 -11.28
C ASN A 29 6.95 -0.78 -11.31
N ALA A 30 8.21 -0.39 -11.13
CA ALA A 30 9.31 -1.35 -11.00
C ALA A 30 9.11 -2.20 -9.73
N ASN A 31 9.25 -3.52 -9.86
CA ASN A 31 9.24 -4.43 -8.72
C ASN A 31 10.34 -4.07 -7.72
N GLY A 32 9.99 -4.00 -6.43
CA GLY A 32 10.92 -3.57 -5.39
C GLY A 32 11.00 -2.06 -5.20
N THR A 33 10.12 -1.27 -5.85
CA THR A 33 10.05 0.17 -5.61
C THR A 33 9.79 0.43 -4.14
N LYS A 34 10.61 1.28 -3.52
CA LYS A 34 10.53 1.58 -2.10
C LYS A 34 9.20 2.24 -1.74
N VAL A 35 8.61 1.77 -0.64
CA VAL A 35 7.53 2.47 0.06
C VAL A 35 8.10 3.26 1.24
N GLN A 36 7.63 4.50 1.43
CA GLN A 36 8.15 5.42 2.44
C GLN A 36 7.06 6.34 2.98
N GLY A 37 7.37 7.06 4.06
CA GLY A 37 6.59 8.22 4.47
C GLY A 37 7.10 9.47 3.76
N PHE A 38 6.19 10.29 3.21
CA PHE A 38 6.55 11.54 2.54
C PHE A 38 5.56 12.66 2.87
N THR A 39 5.98 13.91 2.67
CA THR A 39 5.07 15.06 2.81
C THR A 39 3.90 14.90 1.86
N LYS A 40 2.69 15.11 2.36
CA LYS A 40 1.46 14.97 1.58
C LYS A 40 1.43 15.98 0.43
N HIS A 41 1.19 15.49 -0.78
CA HIS A 41 0.90 16.29 -1.96
C HIS A 41 -0.56 16.73 -1.98
N GLU A 42 -0.81 17.92 -2.53
CA GLU A 42 -2.17 18.39 -2.82
C GLU A 42 -2.81 17.57 -3.95
N LEU A 43 -4.14 17.46 -3.97
CA LEU A 43 -4.86 16.62 -4.95
C LEU A 43 -4.67 17.05 -6.42
N ASN A 44 -4.22 18.27 -6.68
CA ASN A 44 -3.91 18.78 -8.01
C ASN A 44 -2.43 18.66 -8.38
N ASP A 45 -1.58 18.12 -7.51
CA ASP A 45 -0.17 17.81 -7.81
C ASP A 45 -0.07 16.55 -8.69
N VAL A 46 0.77 16.59 -9.72
CA VAL A 46 1.01 15.44 -10.61
C VAL A 46 1.57 14.23 -9.86
N TRP A 47 2.25 14.44 -8.73
CA TRP A 47 2.84 13.38 -7.92
C TRP A 47 1.88 12.80 -6.87
N VAL A 48 0.68 13.37 -6.71
CA VAL A 48 -0.27 12.90 -5.69
C VAL A 48 -0.68 11.45 -5.91
N SER A 49 -0.72 10.99 -7.16
CA SER A 49 -1.09 9.61 -7.49
C SER A 49 -0.12 8.58 -6.88
N ALA A 50 1.14 8.95 -6.64
CA ALA A 50 2.12 8.10 -5.95
C ALA A 50 1.79 7.87 -4.46
N GLN A 51 0.92 8.72 -3.89
CA GLN A 51 0.49 8.69 -2.48
C GLN A 51 -0.95 8.23 -2.29
N LEU A 52 -1.66 7.97 -3.39
CA LEU A 52 -3.03 7.46 -3.37
C LEU A 52 -3.02 5.94 -3.47
N TRP A 53 -3.78 5.29 -2.59
CA TRP A 53 -3.85 3.84 -2.47
C TRP A 53 -5.29 3.37 -2.60
N ILE A 54 -5.53 2.44 -3.51
CA ILE A 54 -6.78 1.72 -3.64
C ILE A 54 -6.78 0.63 -2.57
N ILE A 55 -7.67 0.77 -1.59
CA ILE A 55 -7.89 -0.24 -0.56
C ILE A 55 -9.14 -1.00 -0.94
N ALA A 56 -9.03 -2.32 -1.07
CA ALA A 56 -10.14 -3.18 -1.48
C ALA A 56 -10.14 -4.48 -0.66
N GLN A 57 -11.30 -4.80 -0.09
CA GLN A 57 -11.47 -6.04 0.66
C GLN A 57 -11.36 -7.25 -0.29
N VAL A 58 -10.65 -8.28 0.16
CA VAL A 58 -10.60 -9.56 -0.55
C VAL A 58 -11.95 -10.28 -0.33
N PRO A 59 -12.70 -10.61 -1.41
CA PRO A 59 -14.06 -11.15 -1.27
C PRO A 59 -14.13 -12.40 -0.40
N GLY A 60 -15.04 -12.41 0.57
CA GLY A 60 -15.26 -13.54 1.47
C GLY A 60 -14.25 -13.65 2.62
N THR A 61 -13.37 -12.66 2.81
CA THR A 61 -12.37 -12.61 3.89
C THR A 61 -12.43 -11.27 4.63
N ASP A 62 -11.68 -11.13 5.72
CA ASP A 62 -11.41 -9.87 6.41
C ASP A 62 -10.10 -9.19 5.97
N GLU A 63 -9.42 -9.73 4.96
CA GLU A 63 -8.16 -9.23 4.40
C GLU A 63 -8.38 -8.10 3.37
N TYR A 64 -7.34 -7.28 3.16
CA TYR A 64 -7.39 -6.14 2.25
C TYR A 64 -6.15 -6.07 1.38
N THR A 65 -6.37 -5.84 0.09
CA THR A 65 -5.29 -5.40 -0.78
C THR A 65 -5.11 -3.89 -0.72
N ILE A 66 -3.87 -3.44 -0.85
CA ILE A 66 -3.50 -2.02 -0.88
C ILE A 66 -2.69 -1.78 -2.17
N GLN A 67 -3.34 -1.26 -3.21
CA GLN A 67 -2.74 -1.05 -4.53
C GLN A 67 -2.42 0.44 -4.75
N ASN A 68 -1.21 0.76 -5.19
CA ASN A 68 -0.89 2.14 -5.54
C ASN A 68 -1.68 2.59 -6.78
N ALA A 69 -2.32 3.75 -6.71
CA ALA A 69 -3.20 4.25 -7.77
C ALA A 69 -2.44 4.63 -9.05
N ASN A 70 -1.16 5.02 -8.93
CA ASN A 70 -0.31 5.35 -10.08
C ASN A 70 0.25 4.10 -10.75
N SER A 71 1.02 3.31 -10.01
CA SER A 71 1.82 2.21 -10.56
C SER A 71 1.02 0.93 -10.82
N ARG A 72 -0.12 0.76 -10.14
CA ARG A 72 -0.90 -0.49 -10.06
C ARG A 72 -0.17 -1.66 -9.41
N THR A 73 0.98 -1.42 -8.79
CA THR A 73 1.65 -2.38 -7.91
C THR A 73 1.00 -2.40 -6.52
N TYR A 74 1.12 -3.52 -5.83
CA TYR A 74 0.57 -3.72 -4.50
C TYR A 74 1.62 -3.43 -3.45
N LEU A 75 1.18 -2.94 -2.28
CA LEU A 75 1.98 -2.93 -1.07
C LEU A 75 2.34 -4.37 -0.73
N ASP A 76 3.62 -4.65 -0.72
CA ASP A 76 4.16 -6.00 -0.65
C ASP A 76 5.23 -6.06 0.44
N LEU A 77 5.15 -7.10 1.27
CA LEU A 77 6.18 -7.41 2.24
C LEU A 77 7.30 -8.23 1.57
N THR A 78 8.47 -7.60 1.43
CA THR A 78 9.55 -8.08 0.56
C THR A 78 10.00 -9.50 0.89
N GLY A 79 10.08 -10.35 -0.14
CA GLY A 79 10.68 -11.70 -0.02
C GLY A 79 9.83 -12.70 0.75
N SER A 80 8.63 -12.29 1.16
CA SER A 80 7.67 -13.13 1.83
C SER A 80 6.79 -13.86 0.82
N THR A 81 6.79 -15.20 0.83
CA THR A 81 5.69 -15.97 0.24
C THR A 81 4.73 -16.50 1.30
N SER A 82 5.03 -16.26 2.59
CA SER A 82 4.21 -16.61 3.74
C SER A 82 4.58 -15.74 4.94
N LEU A 83 3.58 -15.29 5.72
CA LEU A 83 3.77 -14.45 6.92
C LEU A 83 4.66 -15.10 8.01
N ALA A 84 4.98 -16.39 7.90
CA ALA A 84 5.72 -17.16 8.90
C ALA A 84 7.23 -16.90 8.93
N THR A 85 7.79 -16.19 7.94
CA THR A 85 9.24 -15.95 7.82
C THR A 85 9.66 -14.49 8.04
N GLU A 86 8.73 -13.63 8.45
CA GLU A 86 8.96 -12.19 8.55
C GLU A 86 9.80 -11.80 9.76
N ARG A 87 10.72 -10.86 9.56
CA ARG A 87 11.59 -10.34 10.61
C ARG A 87 11.33 -8.84 10.78
N ASN A 88 11.54 -8.33 11.99
CA ASN A 88 11.50 -6.90 12.22
C ASN A 88 12.46 -6.19 11.25
N GLY A 89 11.95 -5.17 10.56
CA GLY A 89 12.71 -4.44 9.55
C GLY A 89 12.62 -5.02 8.13
N THR A 90 11.82 -6.06 7.86
CA THR A 90 11.50 -6.43 6.47
C THR A 90 10.90 -5.21 5.75
N PRO A 91 11.44 -4.78 4.60
CA PRO A 91 10.93 -3.63 3.87
C PRO A 91 9.55 -3.86 3.25
N LEU A 92 8.74 -2.81 3.24
CA LEU A 92 7.57 -2.71 2.36
C LEU A 92 7.99 -2.13 1.01
N ILE A 93 7.51 -2.74 -0.06
CA ILE A 93 7.80 -2.36 -1.45
C ILE A 93 6.51 -2.32 -2.27
N GLY A 94 6.59 -1.71 -3.45
CA GLY A 94 5.65 -1.95 -4.53
C GLY A 94 6.07 -3.16 -5.34
N PHE A 95 5.16 -4.10 -5.55
CA PHE A 95 5.39 -5.29 -6.38
C PHE A 95 4.18 -5.60 -7.27
N GLU A 96 4.42 -6.24 -8.42
CA GLU A 96 3.34 -6.72 -9.30
C GLU A 96 2.37 -7.65 -8.54
N PRO A 97 1.09 -7.77 -8.97
CA PRO A 97 0.14 -8.66 -8.32
C PRO A 97 0.64 -10.11 -8.37
N THR A 98 0.85 -10.70 -7.20
CA THR A 98 1.21 -12.13 -7.08
C THR A 98 0.03 -12.98 -6.59
N GLY A 99 -0.93 -12.36 -5.91
CA GLY A 99 -2.05 -13.05 -5.26
C GLY A 99 -1.67 -13.76 -3.97
N ASN A 100 -0.40 -13.70 -3.56
CA ASN A 100 0.12 -14.32 -2.34
C ASN A 100 -0.32 -13.54 -1.08
N PRO A 101 -0.26 -14.17 0.10
CA PRO A 101 -0.65 -13.52 1.36
C PRO A 101 0.22 -12.31 1.76
N ASN A 102 1.41 -12.13 1.19
CA ASN A 102 2.28 -10.98 1.49
C ASN A 102 1.81 -9.66 0.85
N GLN A 103 0.65 -9.67 0.18
CA GLN A 103 -0.01 -8.52 -0.45
C GLN A 103 -1.45 -8.29 0.08
N ARG A 104 -1.83 -8.93 1.20
CA ARG A 104 -3.20 -8.95 1.76
C ARG A 104 -3.22 -8.73 3.26
#